data_AF-A0A4Q3DCN6-F1
#
_entry.id   AF-A0A4Q3DCN6-F1
#
_cell.length_a   1.000
_cell.length_b   1.000
_cell.length_c   1.000
_cell.angle_alpha   90.00
_cell.angle_beta   90.00
_cell.angle_gamma   90.00
#
_symmetry.space_group_name_H-M   'P 1'
#
loop_
_entity.id
_entity.type
_entity.pdbx_description
1 polymer ?
#
loop_
_entity_poly.entity_id
_entity_poly.type
_entity_poly.pdbx_seq_one_letter_code
_entity_poly.pdbx_strand_id
1 'polypeptide(L)'
;MMRLIAAILPLTMLTVPASSIAAEREGVPINSMWDFMGTLTYSSCLLKEYGFVPATAPEREKLLSHAVKACEGAVSRSFKDAKMNGSDFPPFLIQLAEQIAPQVRAYMFPILRDLPPSQTETRKRVRLMIVGKDGKGYEIPSEKNSKIPENAIFYVEIVSEAAAQ
;
A
#
# COMPACT_ATOMS: atom_id res chain seq x y z
N MET A 1 27.55 -2.27 -25.81
CA MET A 1 28.13 -0.91 -25.69
C MET A 1 26.97 0.08 -25.63
N MET A 2 26.54 0.48 -24.42
CA MET A 2 25.48 1.48 -24.23
C MET A 2 25.98 2.54 -23.24
N ARG A 3 25.83 3.81 -23.64
CA ARG A 3 26.35 4.99 -22.95
C ARG A 3 25.44 5.32 -21.76
N LEU A 4 26.00 5.34 -20.54
CA LEU A 4 25.39 6.03 -19.41
C LEU A 4 25.42 7.54 -19.68
N ILE A 5 24.26 8.16 -19.78
CA ILE A 5 24.14 9.61 -19.63
C ILE A 5 23.74 9.85 -18.18
N ALA A 6 24.71 10.33 -17.40
CA ALA A 6 24.46 10.95 -16.11
C ALA A 6 23.72 12.27 -16.35
N ALA A 7 22.48 12.35 -15.88
CA ALA A 7 21.80 13.62 -15.66
C ALA A 7 21.76 13.85 -14.15
N ILE A 8 22.65 14.72 -13.69
CA ILE A 8 22.65 15.30 -12.35
C ILE A 8 21.50 16.31 -12.33
N LEU A 9 20.47 16.05 -11.52
CA LEU A 9 19.45 17.03 -11.14
C LEU A 9 19.44 17.16 -9.61
N PRO A 10 19.45 18.38 -9.06
CA PRO A 10 19.42 18.60 -7.62
C PRO A 10 18.00 18.39 -7.06
N LEU A 11 17.99 17.90 -5.81
CA LEU A 11 16.94 17.91 -4.78
C LEU A 11 15.51 18.32 -5.19
N THR A 12 14.58 17.38 -5.03
CA THR A 12 13.49 17.50 -4.03
C THR A 12 12.96 16.10 -3.72
N MET A 13 13.45 15.48 -2.66
CA MET A 13 12.61 14.50 -1.97
C MET A 13 11.43 15.29 -1.41
N LEU A 14 10.20 14.89 -1.73
CA LEU A 14 8.99 15.38 -1.07
C LEU A 14 9.06 14.91 0.39
N THR A 15 9.86 15.58 1.20
CA THR A 15 9.87 15.40 2.65
C THR A 15 8.59 16.04 3.15
N VAL A 16 7.60 15.22 3.49
CA VAL A 16 6.45 15.67 4.27
C VAL A 16 7.00 16.23 5.60
N PRO A 17 6.74 17.50 5.94
CA PRO A 17 7.35 18.12 7.12
C PRO A 17 6.94 17.37 8.40
N ALA A 18 7.91 17.12 9.28
CA ALA A 18 7.72 16.40 10.55
C ALA A 18 6.64 17.02 11.47
N SER A 19 6.28 18.28 11.25
CA SER A 19 5.23 18.99 11.99
C SER A 19 3.80 18.62 11.57
N SER A 20 3.58 17.96 10.43
CA SER A 20 2.28 17.36 10.08
C SER A 20 2.14 15.91 10.57
N ILE A 21 3.10 15.45 11.36
CA ILE A 21 3.33 14.06 11.77
C ILE A 21 3.35 14.02 13.31
N ALA A 22 2.23 14.34 13.97
CA ALA A 22 2.13 14.26 15.42
C ALA A 22 0.92 13.42 15.86
N ALA A 23 1.12 12.71 16.98
CA ALA A 23 0.22 11.80 17.70
C ALA A 23 0.04 10.40 17.06
N GLU A 24 -0.05 9.40 17.93
CA GLU A 24 -0.23 7.96 17.67
C GLU A 24 -0.86 7.66 16.31
N ARG A 25 -0.03 7.21 15.35
CA ARG A 25 -0.53 6.88 14.02
C ARG A 25 -1.34 5.60 14.10
N GLU A 26 -2.66 5.71 13.97
CA GLU A 26 -3.52 4.57 13.66
C GLU A 26 -3.05 3.98 12.33
N GLY A 27 -2.40 2.81 12.39
CA GLY A 27 -1.77 2.15 11.27
C GLY A 27 -1.37 0.72 11.60
N VAL A 28 -0.91 -0.02 10.60
CA VAL A 28 -0.50 -1.41 10.77
C VAL A 28 1.01 -1.46 11.06
N PRO A 29 1.46 -2.01 12.19
CA PRO A 29 2.87 -2.16 12.47
C PRO A 29 3.51 -3.18 11.52
N ILE A 30 4.60 -2.78 10.88
CA ILE A 30 5.44 -3.62 10.02
C ILE A 30 6.69 -3.99 10.83
N ASN A 31 6.77 -5.25 11.24
CA ASN A 31 7.85 -5.76 12.07
C ASN A 31 8.90 -6.52 11.25
N SER A 32 8.58 -6.86 10.00
CA SER A 32 9.46 -7.62 9.13
C SER A 32 9.35 -7.21 7.65
N MET A 33 10.35 -7.60 6.86
CA MET A 33 10.31 -7.51 5.40
C MET A 33 9.09 -8.26 4.82
N TRP A 34 8.66 -9.36 5.43
CA TRP A 34 7.53 -10.16 4.96
C TRP A 34 6.19 -9.49 5.24
N ASP A 35 6.06 -8.84 6.41
CA ASP A 35 4.91 -8.01 6.74
C ASP A 35 4.76 -6.88 5.72
N PHE A 36 5.87 -6.25 5.35
CA PHE A 36 5.88 -5.21 4.32
C PHE A 36 5.41 -5.73 2.98
N MET A 37 5.98 -6.86 2.51
CA MET A 37 5.61 -7.44 1.22
C MET A 37 4.15 -7.89 1.19
N GLY A 38 3.67 -8.51 2.28
CA GLY A 38 2.27 -8.89 2.46
C GLY A 38 1.34 -7.68 2.47
N THR A 39 1.71 -6.63 3.21
CA THR A 39 0.96 -5.38 3.29
C THR A 39 0.85 -4.72 1.93
N LEU A 40 1.97 -4.55 1.23
CA LEU A 40 2.00 -3.96 -0.11
C LEU A 40 1.16 -4.75 -1.10
N THR A 41 1.31 -6.07 -1.12
CA THR A 41 0.60 -6.95 -2.07
C THR A 41 -0.91 -6.92 -1.82
N TYR A 42 -1.34 -7.07 -0.57
CA TYR A 42 -2.76 -7.11 -0.22
C TYR A 42 -3.43 -5.74 -0.40
N SER A 43 -2.82 -4.65 0.08
CA SER A 43 -3.35 -3.29 -0.09
C SER A 43 -3.44 -2.88 -1.56
N SER A 44 -2.43 -3.19 -2.37
CA SER A 44 -2.46 -2.92 -3.82
C SER A 44 -3.56 -3.70 -4.53
N CYS A 45 -3.78 -4.96 -4.13
CA CYS A 45 -4.91 -5.74 -4.64
C CYS A 45 -6.24 -5.07 -4.30
N LEU A 46 -6.45 -4.68 -3.03
CA LEU A 46 -7.69 -4.04 -2.60
C LEU A 46 -7.98 -2.75 -3.38
N LEU A 47 -6.99 -1.86 -3.53
CA LEU A 47 -7.17 -0.61 -4.27
C LEU A 47 -7.49 -0.84 -5.76
N LYS A 48 -6.96 -1.91 -6.34
CA LYS A 48 -7.22 -2.30 -7.72
C LYS A 48 -8.63 -2.88 -7.88
N GLU A 49 -8.99 -3.87 -7.07
CA GLU A 49 -10.28 -4.58 -7.16
C GLU A 49 -11.46 -3.71 -6.71
N TYR A 50 -11.23 -2.76 -5.81
CA TYR A 50 -12.24 -1.78 -5.42
C TYR A 50 -12.55 -0.79 -6.55
N GLY A 51 -11.64 -0.57 -7.49
CA GLY A 51 -11.91 0.21 -8.70
C GLY A 51 -12.25 1.67 -8.38
N PHE A 52 -13.50 2.07 -8.53
CA PHE A 52 -14.02 3.43 -8.27
C PHE A 52 -15.06 3.40 -7.13
N VAL A 53 -15.34 4.55 -6.51
CA VAL A 53 -16.22 4.61 -5.33
C VAL A 53 -17.66 4.93 -5.74
N PRO A 54 -18.61 4.00 -5.58
CA PRO A 54 -20.00 4.22 -5.96
C PRO A 54 -20.69 5.33 -5.14
N ALA A 55 -21.70 5.95 -5.74
CA ALA A 55 -22.50 7.00 -5.10
C ALA A 55 -23.36 6.46 -3.95
N THR A 56 -23.86 5.23 -4.06
CA THR A 56 -24.79 4.66 -3.07
C THR A 56 -24.07 3.80 -2.04
N ALA A 57 -24.52 3.87 -0.78
CA ALA A 57 -23.97 3.05 0.30
C ALA A 57 -24.11 1.53 0.06
N PRO A 58 -25.25 1.01 -0.46
CA PRO A 58 -25.39 -0.42 -0.72
C PRO A 58 -24.45 -0.96 -1.81
N GLU A 59 -24.25 -0.19 -2.89
CA GLU A 59 -23.30 -0.58 -3.95
C GLU A 59 -21.87 -0.55 -3.44
N ARG A 60 -21.54 0.44 -2.59
CA ARG A 60 -20.23 0.56 -1.98
C ARG A 60 -19.89 -0.64 -1.11
N GLU A 61 -20.81 -1.05 -0.24
CA GLU A 61 -20.62 -2.21 0.66
C GLU A 61 -20.46 -3.51 -0.15
N LYS A 62 -21.27 -3.67 -1.20
CA LYS A 62 -21.18 -4.81 -2.12
C LYS A 62 -19.83 -4.85 -2.84
N LEU A 63 -19.36 -3.72 -3.36
CA LEU A 63 -18.10 -3.61 -4.07
C LEU A 63 -16.90 -3.86 -3.13
N LEU A 64 -16.95 -3.33 -1.91
CA LEU A 64 -15.93 -3.54 -0.91
C LEU A 64 -15.84 -5.01 -0.49
N SER A 65 -16.99 -5.66 -0.26
CA SER A 65 -17.07 -7.10 0.03
C SER A 65 -16.53 -7.94 -1.14
N HIS A 66 -16.84 -7.55 -2.38
CA HIS A 66 -16.30 -8.20 -3.57
C HIS A 66 -14.77 -8.06 -3.65
N ALA A 67 -14.23 -6.86 -3.46
CA ALA A 67 -12.79 -6.60 -3.49
C ALA A 67 -12.04 -7.40 -2.42
N VAL A 68 -12.58 -7.47 -1.19
CA VAL A 68 -12.00 -8.29 -0.12
C VAL A 68 -11.93 -9.75 -0.53
N LYS A 69 -13.02 -10.31 -1.07
CA LYS A 69 -13.09 -11.71 -1.51
C LYS A 69 -12.15 -11.98 -2.68
N ALA A 70 -12.06 -11.08 -3.65
CA ALA A 70 -11.14 -11.20 -4.78
C ALA A 70 -9.67 -11.21 -4.33
N CYS A 71 -9.35 -10.48 -3.26
CA CYS A 71 -8.00 -10.39 -2.70
C CYS A 71 -7.66 -11.46 -1.67
N GLU A 72 -8.57 -12.38 -1.32
CA GLU A 72 -8.25 -13.54 -0.49
C GLU A 72 -7.13 -14.37 -1.13
N GLY A 73 -6.03 -14.60 -0.42
CA GLY A 73 -4.85 -15.31 -0.94
C GLY A 73 -4.09 -14.59 -2.04
N ALA A 74 -4.31 -13.28 -2.25
CA ALA A 74 -3.57 -12.50 -3.24
C ALA A 74 -2.07 -12.50 -2.95
N VAL A 75 -1.66 -12.42 -1.67
CA VAL A 75 -0.25 -12.48 -1.27
C VAL A 75 0.33 -13.83 -1.68
N SER A 76 -0.30 -14.92 -1.28
CA SER A 76 0.10 -16.27 -1.67
C SER A 76 0.21 -16.49 -3.18
N ARG A 77 -0.74 -15.97 -3.98
CA ARG A 77 -0.68 -16.06 -5.45
C ARG A 77 0.49 -15.27 -6.01
N SER A 78 0.65 -14.00 -5.64
CA SER A 78 1.74 -13.15 -6.13
C SER A 78 3.12 -13.72 -5.80
N PHE A 79 3.29 -14.30 -4.63
CA PHE A 79 4.56 -14.94 -4.24
C PHE A 79 4.82 -16.25 -4.98
N LYS A 80 3.79 -17.04 -5.30
CA LYS A 80 3.95 -18.26 -6.12
C LYS A 80 4.29 -17.94 -7.58
N ASP A 81 3.74 -16.86 -8.11
CA ASP A 81 4.04 -16.41 -9.46
C ASP A 81 5.44 -15.78 -9.56
N ALA A 82 5.95 -15.22 -8.45
CA ALA A 82 7.28 -14.64 -8.38
C ALA A 82 8.37 -15.71 -8.13
N LYS A 83 9.47 -15.64 -8.88
CA LYS A 83 10.64 -16.53 -8.71
C LYS A 83 11.84 -15.78 -8.13
N MET A 84 12.54 -16.39 -7.19
CA MET A 84 13.89 -15.99 -6.78
C MET A 84 14.92 -16.76 -7.59
N ASN A 85 15.73 -16.08 -8.42
CA ASN A 85 16.85 -16.68 -9.16
C ASN A 85 16.55 -18.05 -9.80
N GLY A 86 15.35 -18.22 -10.38
CA GLY A 86 14.92 -19.45 -11.04
C GLY A 86 14.24 -20.50 -10.16
N SER A 87 14.00 -20.22 -8.88
CA SER A 87 13.28 -21.09 -7.92
C SER A 87 12.13 -20.36 -7.23
N ASP A 88 11.20 -21.11 -6.65
CA ASP A 88 10.03 -20.55 -5.95
C ASP A 88 10.37 -20.10 -4.53
N PHE A 89 9.56 -19.21 -3.96
CA PHE A 89 9.70 -18.81 -2.55
C PHE A 89 9.37 -19.99 -1.61
N PRO A 90 10.16 -20.20 -0.54
CA PRO A 90 9.84 -21.17 0.50
C PRO A 90 8.43 -20.94 1.09
N PRO A 91 7.61 -22.00 1.30
CA PRO A 91 6.23 -21.86 1.77
C PRO A 91 6.07 -21.08 3.08
N PHE A 92 7.03 -21.21 4.00
CA PHE A 92 6.98 -20.52 5.30
C PHE A 92 7.08 -18.99 5.15
N LEU A 93 7.81 -18.49 4.14
CA LEU A 93 7.92 -17.05 3.87
C LEU A 93 6.62 -16.48 3.32
N ILE A 94 5.94 -17.25 2.48
CA ILE A 94 4.61 -16.92 1.95
C ILE A 94 3.60 -16.83 3.10
N GLN A 95 3.64 -17.78 4.04
CA GLN A 95 2.79 -17.77 5.22
C GLN A 95 3.05 -16.55 6.11
N LEU A 96 4.31 -16.18 6.36
CA LEU A 96 4.66 -14.98 7.12
C LEU A 96 4.10 -13.71 6.46
N ALA A 97 4.20 -13.59 5.13
CA ALA A 97 3.63 -12.46 4.42
C ALA A 97 2.09 -12.44 4.44
N GLU A 98 1.42 -13.60 4.39
CA GLU A 98 -0.04 -13.69 4.42
C GLU A 98 -0.63 -13.34 5.80
N GLN A 99 0.12 -13.57 6.89
CA GLN A 99 -0.34 -13.32 8.27
C GLN A 99 -0.71 -11.86 8.55
N ILE A 100 -0.17 -10.90 7.79
CA ILE A 100 -0.47 -9.47 7.97
C ILE A 100 -1.79 -9.06 7.29
N ALA A 101 -2.29 -9.84 6.33
CA ALA A 101 -3.45 -9.48 5.51
C ALA A 101 -4.73 -9.19 6.34
N PRO A 102 -5.07 -9.95 7.40
CA PRO A 102 -6.21 -9.61 8.26
C PRO A 102 -6.09 -8.25 8.95
N GLN A 103 -4.89 -7.85 9.37
CA GLN A 103 -4.64 -6.56 10.03
C GLN A 103 -4.79 -5.41 9.03
N VAL A 104 -4.21 -5.57 7.83
CA VAL A 104 -4.34 -4.61 6.73
C VAL A 104 -5.79 -4.46 6.30
N ARG A 105 -6.53 -5.56 6.19
CA ARG A 105 -7.98 -5.53 5.94
C ARG A 105 -8.71 -4.72 7.01
N ALA A 106 -8.50 -5.05 8.29
CA ALA A 106 -9.19 -4.38 9.39
C ALA A 106 -8.94 -2.87 9.41
N TYR A 107 -7.73 -2.45 9.04
CA TYR A 107 -7.35 -1.05 8.92
C TYR A 107 -7.94 -0.36 7.68
N MET A 108 -7.81 -0.97 6.49
CA MET A 108 -8.20 -0.33 5.23
C MET A 108 -9.71 -0.34 4.99
N PHE A 109 -10.43 -1.35 5.47
CA PHE A 109 -11.87 -1.50 5.22
C PHE A 109 -12.69 -0.26 5.61
N PRO A 110 -12.59 0.29 6.85
CA PRO A 110 -13.32 1.51 7.20
C PRO A 110 -12.91 2.71 6.34
N ILE A 111 -11.61 2.85 6.03
CA ILE A 111 -11.11 3.95 5.19
C ILE A 111 -11.76 3.91 3.81
N LEU A 112 -11.74 2.74 3.15
CA LEU A 112 -12.32 2.58 1.81
C LEU A 112 -13.84 2.73 1.82
N ARG A 113 -14.52 2.23 2.86
CA ARG A 113 -15.98 2.38 3.03
C ARG A 113 -16.38 3.85 3.15
N ASP A 114 -15.57 4.65 3.83
CA ASP A 114 -15.92 6.03 4.16
C ASP A 114 -15.39 7.04 3.11
N LEU A 115 -14.73 6.56 2.04
CA LEU A 115 -14.32 7.40 0.91
C LEU A 115 -15.52 8.09 0.23
N PRO A 116 -15.36 9.36 -0.18
CA PRO A 116 -16.38 10.03 -0.96
C PRO A 116 -16.51 9.40 -2.36
N PRO A 117 -17.74 9.30 -2.91
CA PRO A 117 -17.97 8.82 -4.26
C PRO A 117 -17.10 9.53 -5.30
N SER A 118 -16.60 8.79 -6.27
CA SER A 118 -15.85 9.34 -7.41
C SER A 118 -15.75 8.34 -8.54
N GLN A 119 -15.70 8.85 -9.76
CA GLN A 119 -15.39 8.10 -10.98
C GLN A 119 -13.87 7.91 -11.17
N THR A 120 -13.06 8.60 -10.38
CA THR A 120 -11.61 8.44 -10.39
C THR A 120 -11.24 7.14 -9.70
N GLU A 121 -10.36 6.36 -10.32
CA GLU A 121 -9.86 5.11 -9.74
C GLU A 121 -9.28 5.33 -8.34
N THR A 122 -9.68 4.50 -7.38
CA THR A 122 -9.29 4.55 -5.97
C THR A 122 -7.77 4.57 -5.81
N ARG A 123 -7.02 3.78 -6.60
CA ARG A 123 -5.55 3.78 -6.59
C ARG A 123 -4.89 5.12 -6.92
N LYS A 124 -5.62 6.06 -7.55
CA LYS A 124 -5.14 7.43 -7.83
C LYS A 124 -5.50 8.42 -6.72
N ARG A 125 -6.46 8.04 -5.87
CA ARG A 125 -7.00 8.84 -4.76
C ARG A 125 -6.45 8.41 -3.40
N VAL A 126 -5.79 7.26 -3.36
CA VAL A 126 -5.32 6.63 -2.14
C VAL A 126 -3.83 6.31 -2.30
N ARG A 127 -2.99 6.90 -1.46
CA ARG A 127 -1.56 6.60 -1.37
C ARG A 127 -1.28 5.67 -0.21
N LEU A 128 -0.42 4.70 -0.48
CA LEU A 128 0.11 3.79 0.51
C LEU A 128 1.40 4.40 1.07
N MET A 129 1.45 4.58 2.38
CA MET A 129 2.55 5.27 3.06
C MET A 129 3.14 4.40 4.16
N ILE A 130 4.42 4.59 4.43
CA ILE A 130 5.13 3.99 5.56
C ILE A 130 5.88 5.06 6.31
N VAL A 131 5.81 5.04 7.63
CA VAL A 131 6.72 5.83 8.47
C VAL A 131 7.72 4.95 9.19
N GLY A 132 9.00 5.32 9.08
CA GLY A 132 10.08 4.69 9.84
C GLY A 132 10.23 5.26 11.25
N LYS A 133 11.14 4.66 12.04
CA LYS A 133 11.52 5.12 13.40
C LYS A 133 11.99 6.58 13.46
N ASP A 134 12.50 7.13 12.35
CA ASP A 134 12.95 8.52 12.26
C ASP A 134 11.80 9.52 12.06
N GLY A 135 10.55 9.03 12.07
CA GLY A 135 9.34 9.83 11.87
C GLY A 135 9.10 10.26 10.44
N LYS A 136 9.95 9.85 9.48
CA LYS A 136 9.81 10.24 8.08
C LYS A 136 8.86 9.33 7.34
N GLY A 137 7.93 9.96 6.61
CA GLY A 137 6.99 9.29 5.72
C GLY A 137 7.61 9.01 4.37
N TYR A 138 7.47 7.78 3.92
CA TYR A 138 7.85 7.29 2.62
C TYR A 138 6.58 6.87 1.89
N GLU A 139 6.31 7.46 0.74
CA GLU A 139 5.37 6.88 -0.20
C GLU A 139 5.92 5.52 -0.64
N ILE A 140 5.05 4.55 -0.87
CA ILE A 140 5.45 3.25 -1.41
C ILE A 140 5.26 3.25 -2.93
N PRO A 141 6.27 3.63 -3.76
CA PRO A 141 6.26 3.33 -5.19
C PRO A 141 7.23 2.18 -5.56
N SER A 142 6.94 1.57 -6.71
CA SER A 142 7.36 0.26 -7.24
C SER A 142 8.86 -0.02 -7.46
N GLU A 143 9.80 0.78 -6.95
CA GLU A 143 11.20 0.68 -7.36
C GLU A 143 12.19 0.34 -6.25
N LYS A 144 13.16 -0.47 -6.69
CA LYS A 144 14.24 -1.17 -5.99
C LYS A 144 14.99 -0.24 -5.02
N ASN A 145 15.32 -0.79 -3.84
CA ASN A 145 16.26 -0.25 -2.85
C ASN A 145 15.77 0.86 -1.92
N SER A 146 14.77 0.54 -1.10
CA SER A 146 14.64 1.20 0.21
C SER A 146 14.85 0.16 1.30
N LYS A 147 15.86 0.35 2.15
CA LYS A 147 15.98 -0.41 3.41
C LYS A 147 14.71 -0.13 4.20
N ILE A 148 13.92 -1.17 4.47
CA ILE A 148 12.72 -1.02 5.30
C ILE A 148 13.20 -0.68 6.71
N PRO A 149 12.82 0.46 7.27
CA PRO A 149 13.14 0.77 8.66
C PRO A 149 12.45 -0.26 9.56
N GLU A 150 13.18 -0.84 10.50
CA GLU A 150 12.57 -1.67 11.56
C GLU A 150 11.52 -0.85 12.32
N ASN A 151 10.44 -1.49 12.78
CA ASN A 151 9.29 -0.86 13.46
C ASN A 151 8.65 0.26 12.63
N ALA A 152 8.40 0.00 11.35
CA ALA A 152 7.70 0.94 10.51
C ALA A 152 6.18 0.84 10.73
N ILE A 153 5.45 1.93 10.47
CA ILE A 153 3.99 1.96 10.54
C ILE A 153 3.46 2.17 9.13
N PHE A 154 2.66 1.24 8.63
CA PHE A 154 1.87 1.40 7.42
C PHE A 154 0.61 2.20 7.72
N TYR A 155 0.32 3.16 6.85
CA TYR A 155 -0.92 3.92 6.90
C TYR A 155 -1.31 4.36 5.49
N VAL A 156 -2.55 4.82 5.37
CA VAL A 156 -3.12 5.26 4.10
C VAL A 156 -3.31 6.78 4.14
N GLU A 157 -2.91 7.45 3.06
CA GLU A 157 -3.20 8.87 2.83
C GLU A 157 -4.25 9.01 1.73
N ILE A 158 -5.32 9.75 1.99
CA ILE A 158 -6.33 10.10 0.98
C ILE A 158 -5.85 11.35 0.27
N VAL A 159 -5.54 11.22 -1.02
CA VAL A 159 -5.21 12.34 -1.90
C VAL A 159 -6.53 13.02 -2.26
N SER A 160 -6.75 14.21 -1.70
CA SER A 160 -7.88 15.04 -2.13
C SER A 160 -7.80 15.24 -3.64
N GLU A 161 -8.90 14.96 -4.33
CA GLU A 161 -9.10 15.53 -5.66
C GLU A 161 -9.07 17.04 -5.44
N ALA A 162 -8.01 17.72 -5.89
CA ALA A 162 -8.06 19.17 -6.00
C ALA A 162 -9.28 19.46 -6.86
N ALA A 163 -10.23 20.24 -6.31
CA ALA A 163 -11.43 20.63 -7.02
C ALA A 163 -11.01 21.22 -8.37
N ALA A 164 -11.20 20.46 -9.44
CA ALA A 164 -11.13 20.97 -10.80
C ALA A 164 -12.39 21.83 -10.97
N GLN A 165 -12.27 23.10 -10.54
CA GLN A 165 -13.20 24.17 -10.87
C GLN A 165 -12.95 24.64 -12.31
#